data_AF-A0AAJ4GCU9-F1
#
_entry.id   AF-A0AAJ4GCU9-F1
#
_cell.length_a   1.000
_cell.length_b   1.000
_cell.length_c   1.000
_cell.angle_alpha   90.00
_cell.angle_beta   90.00
_cell.angle_gamma   90.00
#
_symmetry.space_group_name_H-M   'P 1'
#
loop_
_entity.id
_entity.type
_entity.pdbx_description
1 polymer ?
#
loop_
_entity_poly.entity_id
_entity_poly.type
_entity_poly.pdbx_seq_one_letter_code
_entity_poly.pdbx_strand_id
1 'polypeptide(L)' 'MDAIKEYAKQTNQNVAVLAVEAGNDMLLTNDYRTDIPAIKQAVANGTISVHQLNQSVTRILRLKAKLGLIK' A
#
# COMPACT_ATOMS: atom_id res chain seq x y z
N MET A 1 4.02 -13.68 8.94
CA MET A 1 5.03 -13.23 7.96
C MET A 1 5.99 -12.36 8.73
N ASP A 2 7.05 -12.97 9.27
CA ASP A 2 7.83 -12.36 10.35
C ASP A 2 9.04 -11.60 9.82
N ALA A 3 9.65 -12.07 8.73
CA ALA A 3 10.80 -11.42 8.10
C ALA A 3 10.55 -9.94 7.74
N ILE A 4 9.42 -9.63 7.09
CA ILE A 4 9.09 -8.25 6.71
C ILE A 4 8.82 -7.35 7.91
N LYS A 5 8.29 -7.92 9.00
CA LYS A 5 8.05 -7.19 10.25
C LYS A 5 9.37 -6.88 10.96
N GLU A 6 10.28 -7.85 11.03
CA GLU A 6 11.62 -7.63 11.59
C GLU A 6 12.42 -6.59 10.80
N TYR A 7 12.32 -6.60 9.46
CA TYR A 7 12.96 -5.58 8.63
C TYR A 7 12.41 -4.17 8.94
N ALA A 8 11.08 -4.01 8.97
CA ALA A 8 10.47 -2.70 9.19
C ALA A 8 10.71 -2.14 10.61
N LYS A 9 10.93 -3.00 11.61
CA LYS A 9 11.36 -2.55 12.95
C LYS A 9 12.67 -1.76 12.91
N GLN A 10 13.56 -2.03 11.97
CA GLN A 10 14.83 -1.31 11.84
C GLN A 10 14.63 0.15 11.42
N THR A 11 13.53 0.45 10.73
CA THR A 11 13.21 1.81 10.24
C THR A 11 12.14 2.51 11.06
N ASN A 12 11.57 1.85 12.08
CA ASN A 12 10.43 2.33 12.86
C ASN A 12 9.21 2.75 12.00
N GLN A 13 9.09 2.19 10.80
CA GLN A 13 7.98 2.47 9.89
C GLN A 13 7.03 1.27 9.80
N ASN A 14 5.76 1.55 9.49
CA ASN A 14 4.81 0.48 9.21
C ASN A 14 5.17 -0.20 7.86
N VAL A 15 5.12 -1.54 7.83
CA VAL A 15 5.47 -2.36 6.66
C VAL A 15 4.64 -1.99 5.42
N ALA A 16 3.36 -1.69 5.59
CA ALA A 16 2.47 -1.30 4.51
C ALA A 16 2.84 0.06 3.90
N VAL A 17 3.29 1.01 4.72
CA VAL A 17 3.77 2.33 4.24
C VAL A 17 5.01 2.13 3.37
N LEU A 18 6.01 1.40 3.88
CA LEU A 18 7.23 1.06 3.14
C LEU A 18 6.94 0.37 1.81
N ALA A 19 5.98 -0.56 1.81
CA ALA A 19 5.62 -1.29 0.60
C ALA A 19 5.00 -0.37 -0.47
N VAL A 20 4.16 0.60 -0.08
CA VAL A 20 3.58 1.56 -1.03
C VAL A 20 4.63 2.55 -1.53
N GLU A 21 5.53 3.02 -0.66
CA GLU A 21 6.66 3.87 -1.05
C GLU A 21 7.60 3.17 -2.03
N ALA A 22 7.80 1.85 -1.86
CA ALA A 22 8.56 1.02 -2.79
C ALA A 22 7.86 0.78 -4.14
N GLY A 23 6.61 1.25 -4.30
CA GLY A 23 5.89 1.18 -5.57
C GLY A 23 4.95 -0.01 -5.72
N ASN A 24 4.66 -0.77 -4.66
CA ASN A 24 3.73 -1.89 -4.74
C ASN A 24 2.30 -1.40 -4.97
N ASP A 25 1.61 -2.01 -5.95
CA ASP A 25 0.23 -1.66 -6.28
C ASP A 25 -0.79 -2.27 -5.30
N MET A 26 -0.46 -3.38 -4.64
CA MET A 26 -1.37 -4.11 -3.76
C MET A 26 -0.63 -4.66 -2.54
N LEU A 27 -1.32 -4.66 -1.40
CA LEU A 27 -0.82 -5.17 -0.14
C LEU A 27 -1.62 -6.40 0.27
N LEU A 28 -0.94 -7.51 0.51
CA LEU A 28 -1.52 -8.69 1.13
C LEU A 28 -1.16 -8.69 2.61
N THR A 29 -2.12 -8.34 3.47
CA THR A 29 -1.92 -8.18 4.91
C THR A 29 -3.07 -8.81 5.69
N ASN A 30 -2.76 -9.28 6.90
CA ASN A 30 -3.75 -9.73 7.88
C ASN A 30 -4.08 -8.63 8.90
N ASP A 31 -3.37 -7.50 8.88
CA ASP A 31 -3.50 -6.40 9.85
C ASP A 31 -3.95 -5.10 9.18
N TYR A 32 -5.02 -5.20 8.38
CA TYR A 32 -5.60 -4.05 7.69
C TYR A 32 -6.07 -2.94 8.65
N ARG A 33 -6.36 -3.29 9.90
CA ARG A 33 -6.82 -2.34 10.95
C ARG A 33 -5.72 -1.38 11.35
N THR A 34 -4.47 -1.81 11.33
CA THR A 34 -3.30 -0.96 11.59
C THR A 34 -2.78 -0.34 10.29
N ASP A 35 -2.77 -1.11 9.21
CA ASP A 35 -2.16 -0.69 7.95
C ASP A 35 -2.93 0.42 7.23
N ILE A 36 -4.27 0.38 7.21
CA ILE A 36 -5.09 1.40 6.54
C ILE A 36 -4.91 2.78 7.19
N PRO A 37 -5.05 2.94 8.54
CA PRO A 37 -4.75 4.22 9.19
C PRO A 37 -3.33 4.71 8.96
N ALA A 38 -2.34 3.82 8.96
CA ALA A 38 -0.93 4.19 8.71
C ALA A 38 -0.74 4.78 7.30
N ILE A 39 -1.31 4.14 6.27
CA ILE A 39 -1.26 4.66 4.90
C ILE A 39 -2.01 6.00 4.80
N LYS A 40 -3.18 6.13 5.43
CA LYS A 40 -3.93 7.41 5.44
C LYS A 40 -3.08 8.54 6.05
N GLN A 41 -2.41 8.27 7.16
CA GLN A 41 -1.52 9.25 7.80
C GLN A 41 -0.32 9.60 6.91
N ALA A 42 0.29 8.60 6.27
CA ALA A 42 1.39 8.77 5.33
C ALA A 42 0.99 9.55 4.07
N VAL A 43 -0.27 9.47 3.64
CA VAL A 43 -0.79 10.32 2.57
C VAL A 43 -1.04 11.75 3.08
N ALA A 44 -1.63 11.89 4.27
CA ALA A 44 -1.96 13.19 4.85
C ALA A 44 -0.72 14.05 5.15
N ASN A 45 0.40 13.43 5.55
CA ASN A 45 1.66 14.13 5.81
C ASN A 45 2.59 14.21 4.59
N GLY A 46 2.18 13.68 3.43
CA GLY A 46 2.93 13.75 2.17
C GLY A 46 4.03 12.70 1.97
N THR A 47 4.23 11.77 2.91
CA THR A 47 5.15 10.62 2.73
C THR A 47 4.78 9.79 1.50
N ILE A 48 3.49 9.51 1.30
CA ILE A 48 2.95 8.88 0.09
C ILE A 48 2.18 9.93 -0.70
N SER A 49 2.59 10.20 -1.93
CA SER A 49 1.84 11.12 -2.78
C SER A 49 0.49 10.51 -3.21
N VAL A 50 -0.55 11.34 -3.26
CA VAL A 50 -1.87 10.95 -3.82
C VAL A 50 -1.72 10.49 -5.28
N HIS A 51 -0.77 11.06 -6.02
CA HIS A 51 -0.48 10.67 -7.39
C HIS A 51 -0.03 9.20 -7.48
N GLN A 52 0.93 8.78 -6.64
CA GLN A 52 1.40 7.39 -6.57
C GLN A 52 0.26 6.42 -6.25
N LEU A 53 -0.61 6.78 -5.30
CA LEU A 53 -1.77 5.97 -4.94
C LEU A 53 -2.73 5.82 -6.13
N ASN A 54 -3.04 6.91 -6.82
CA ASN A 54 -3.93 6.89 -7.99
C ASN A 54 -3.36 6.09 -9.17
N GLN A 55 -2.04 6.09 -9.37
CA GLN A 55 -1.40 5.23 -10.36
C GLN A 55 -1.62 3.75 -10.03
N SER A 56 -1.41 3.38 -8.76
CA SER A 56 -1.62 2.01 -8.27
C SER A 56 -3.07 1.57 -8.47
N VAL A 57 -4.02 2.41 -8.05
CA VAL A 57 -5.46 2.18 -8.25
C VAL A 57 -5.80 2.02 -9.72
N THR A 58 -5.22 2.84 -10.61
CA THR A 58 -5.45 2.75 -12.06
C THR A 58 -5.00 1.40 -12.63
N ARG A 59 -3.83 0.89 -12.23
CA ARG A 59 -3.36 -0.44 -12.66
C ARG A 59 -4.28 -1.55 -12.17
N ILE A 60 -4.73 -1.47 -10.91
CA ILE A 60 -5.68 -2.42 -10.32
C ILE A 60 -7.01 -2.42 -11.07
N LEU A 61 -7.57 -1.24 -11.36
CA LEU A 61 -8.83 -1.11 -12.10
C LEU A 61 -8.69 -1.65 -13.53
N ARG A 62 -7.58 -1.34 -14.23
CA ARG A 62 -7.30 -1.92 -15.56
C ARG A 62 -7.22 -3.45 -15.50
N LEU A 63 -6.58 -4.01 -14.48
CA LEU A 63 -6.52 -5.46 -14.29
C LEU A 63 -7.92 -6.06 -14.09
N LYS A 64 -8.74 -5.44 -13.21
CA LYS A 64 -10.14 -5.87 -13.00
C LYS A 64 -10.97 -5.80 -14.28
N ALA A 65 -10.79 -4.76 -15.09
CA ALA A 65 -11.48 -4.61 -16.38
C ALA A 65 -11.05 -5.70 -17.37
N LYS A 66 -9.74 -5.98 -17.48
CA LYS A 66 -9.20 -7.06 -18.32
C LYS A 66 -9.74 -8.43 -17.93
N LEU A 67 -10.00 -8.65 -16.65
CA LEU A 67 -10.60 -9.89 -16.12
C LEU A 67 -12.13 -9.92 -16.23
N GLY A 68 -12.77 -8.86 -16.72
CA GLY A 68 -14.24 -8.78 -16.83
C GLY A 68 -14.98 -8.61 -15.50
N LEU A 69 -14.29 -8.17 -14.43
CA LEU A 69 -14.86 -7.99 -13.09
C LEU A 69 -15.53 -6.63 -12.89
N ILE A 70 -15.21 -5.66 -13.73
CA ILE A 70 -15.84 -4.34 -13.78
C ILE A 70 -16.22 -4.04 -15.24
N LYS A 71 -17.41 -3.49 -15.44
CA LYS A 71 -17.97 -3.10 -16.74
C LYS A 71 -18.02 -1.59 -16.85
#